data_AF-A0A7J5SCS6-F1
#
_entry.id   AF-A0A7J5SCS6-F1
#
_cell.length_a   1.000
_cell.length_b   1.000
_cell.length_c   1.000
_cell.angle_alpha   90.00
_cell.angle_beta   90.00
_cell.angle_gamma   90.00
#
_symmetry.space_group_name_H-M   'P 1'
#
loop_
_entity.id
_entity.type
_entity.pdbx_description
1 polymer ?
#
loop_
_entity_poly.entity_id
_entity_poly.type
_entity_poly.pdbx_seq_one_letter_code
_entity_poly.pdbx_strand_id
1 'polypeptide(L)'
;MKAAFASLARWFFKASYRICCFLPRRNEVLFLSRQVDEPGYNFRSLGSEFQRRGWIVSYLTKRLSKRAVASYSFHVVREIYHLARCRVCVLDRYDPVVGLLDFDCEAADGANIELAGSALLHTEFPGQPVVLQLWHAFGAFKKF
;
A
#
# COMPACT_ATOMS: atom_id res chain seq x y z
N MET A 1 12.61 24.83 1.86
CA MET A 1 11.14 24.75 2.12
C MET A 1 10.54 23.39 1.75
N LYS A 2 10.64 22.91 0.49
CA LYS A 2 10.02 21.63 0.07
C LYS A 2 10.52 20.39 0.85
N ALA A 3 11.82 20.31 1.11
CA ALA A 3 12.40 19.21 1.89
C ALA A 3 11.88 19.18 3.34
N ALA A 4 11.83 20.35 4.01
CA ALA A 4 11.29 20.46 5.36
C ALA A 4 9.81 20.01 5.43
N PHE A 5 9.01 20.38 4.43
CA PHE A 5 7.62 19.92 4.34
C PHE A 5 7.51 18.41 4.16
N ALA A 6 8.33 17.81 3.27
CA ALA A 6 8.37 16.37 3.08
C ALA A 6 8.80 15.62 4.36
N SER A 7 9.80 16.14 5.07
CA SER A 7 10.23 15.59 6.36
C SER A 7 9.14 15.67 7.41
N LEU A 8 8.42 16.79 7.49
CA LEU A 8 7.29 16.96 8.41
C LEU A 8 6.14 16.00 8.07
N ALA A 9 5.80 15.85 6.79
CA ALA A 9 4.77 14.90 6.34
C ALA A 9 5.17 13.46 6.67
N ARG A 10 6.44 13.08 6.41
CA ARG A 10 6.98 11.77 6.76
C ARG A 10 6.88 11.51 8.27
N TRP A 11 7.28 12.48 9.09
CA TRP A 11 7.17 12.37 10.55
C TRP A 11 5.72 12.17 10.99
N PHE A 12 4.78 12.96 10.46
CA PHE A 12 3.35 12.85 10.77
C PHE A 12 2.78 11.48 10.39
N PHE A 13 3.16 10.94 9.21
CA PHE A 13 2.68 9.65 8.73
C PHE A 13 3.19 8.53 9.64
N LYS A 14 4.49 8.55 9.96
CA LYS A 14 5.11 7.57 10.87
C LYS A 14 4.47 7.62 12.26
N ALA A 15 4.31 8.81 12.84
CA ALA A 15 3.72 8.97 14.16
C ALA A 15 2.28 8.40 14.19
N SER A 16 1.46 8.76 13.20
CA SER A 16 0.09 8.28 13.06
C SER A 16 0.01 6.76 12.88
N TYR A 17 0.90 6.20 12.05
CA TYR A 17 1.01 4.75 11.84
C TYR A 17 1.38 4.02 13.13
N ARG A 18 2.42 4.47 13.84
CA ARG A 18 2.86 3.88 15.11
C ARG A 18 1.77 3.92 16.17
N ILE A 19 0.99 4.99 16.23
CA ILE A 19 -0.19 5.08 17.12
C ILE A 19 -1.23 4.01 16.73
N CYS A 20 -1.50 3.84 15.44
CA CYS A 20 -2.45 2.85 14.96
C CYS A 20 -1.95 1.40 15.16
N CYS A 21 -0.64 1.16 15.18
CA CYS A 21 -0.06 -0.16 15.47
C CYS A 21 -0.29 -0.66 16.91
N PHE A 22 -0.70 0.20 17.85
CA PHE A 22 -1.15 -0.26 19.17
C PHE A 22 -2.46 -1.06 19.10
N LEU A 23 -3.20 -0.96 18.01
CA LEU A 23 -4.39 -1.77 17.76
C LEU A 23 -3.99 -3.10 17.13
N PRO A 24 -4.69 -4.21 17.46
CA PRO A 24 -4.39 -5.50 16.88
C PRO A 24 -4.63 -5.50 15.38
N ARG A 25 -3.70 -6.14 14.66
CA ARG A 25 -3.85 -6.46 13.23
C ARG A 25 -5.02 -7.41 13.01
N ARG A 26 -5.62 -7.30 11.82
CA ARG A 26 -6.81 -8.04 11.40
C ARG A 26 -6.48 -8.88 10.17
N ASN A 27 -7.22 -9.96 9.95
CA ASN A 27 -7.20 -10.69 8.68
C ASN A 27 -7.93 -9.86 7.63
N GLU A 28 -7.28 -8.75 7.25
CA GLU A 28 -7.80 -7.73 6.36
C GLU A 28 -6.87 -7.60 5.15
N VAL A 29 -7.50 -7.54 3.96
CA VAL A 29 -6.86 -7.12 2.72
C VAL A 29 -7.32 -5.70 2.39
N LEU A 30 -6.34 -4.81 2.21
CA LEU A 30 -6.56 -3.41 1.86
C LEU A 30 -6.23 -3.20 0.39
N PHE A 31 -7.15 -2.64 -0.37
CA PHE A 31 -6.97 -2.28 -1.77
C PHE A 31 -6.89 -0.75 -1.89
N LEU A 32 -5.79 -0.24 -2.43
CA LEU A 32 -5.55 1.20 -2.58
C LEU A 32 -5.48 1.59 -4.05
N SER A 33 -6.23 2.64 -4.42
CA SER A 33 -6.09 3.28 -5.74
C SER A 33 -6.23 4.78 -5.64
N ARG A 34 -5.35 5.49 -6.35
CA ARG A 34 -5.38 6.95 -6.46
C ARG A 34 -5.92 7.47 -7.79
N GLN A 35 -6.26 6.57 -8.71
CA GLN A 35 -6.67 6.93 -10.08
C GLN A 35 -8.18 7.08 -10.21
N VAL A 36 -8.93 6.29 -9.44
CA VAL A 36 -10.37 6.14 -9.55
C VAL A 36 -11.02 6.29 -8.17
N ASP A 37 -12.28 6.71 -8.15
CA ASP A 37 -13.04 6.83 -6.90
C ASP A 37 -13.77 5.52 -6.53
N GLU A 38 -13.79 4.54 -7.44
CA GLU A 38 -14.38 3.21 -7.22
C GLU A 38 -13.40 2.09 -7.56
N PRO A 39 -13.44 0.94 -6.86
CA PRO A 39 -12.59 -0.20 -7.16
C PRO A 39 -12.92 -0.79 -8.53
N GLY A 40 -11.89 -0.98 -9.35
CA GLY A 40 -12.00 -1.62 -10.65
C GLY A 40 -12.21 -3.14 -10.57
N TYR A 41 -12.35 -3.78 -11.73
CA TYR A 41 -12.61 -5.22 -11.84
C TYR A 41 -11.61 -6.09 -11.05
N ASN A 42 -10.30 -5.88 -11.23
CA ASN A 42 -9.27 -6.69 -10.56
C ASN A 42 -9.38 -6.62 -9.02
N PHE A 43 -9.62 -5.44 -8.47
CA PHE A 43 -9.82 -5.24 -7.03
C PHE A 43 -11.09 -5.95 -6.53
N ARG A 44 -12.20 -5.84 -7.26
CA ARG A 44 -13.46 -6.52 -6.92
C ARG A 44 -13.32 -8.03 -6.97
N SER A 45 -12.68 -8.56 -8.01
CA SER A 45 -12.46 -10.01 -8.17
C SER A 45 -11.56 -10.59 -7.08
N LEU A 46 -10.44 -9.93 -6.78
CA LEU A 46 -9.54 -10.37 -5.71
C LEU A 46 -10.21 -10.23 -4.33
N GLY A 47 -10.84 -9.10 -4.06
CA GLY A 47 -11.52 -8.91 -2.78
C GLY A 47 -12.67 -9.90 -2.59
N SER A 48 -13.42 -10.25 -3.63
CA SER A 48 -14.44 -11.31 -3.55
C SER A 48 -13.83 -12.64 -3.10
N GLU A 49 -12.64 -12.99 -3.60
CA GLU A 49 -11.94 -14.21 -3.19
C GLU A 49 -11.46 -14.15 -1.73
N PHE A 50 -10.89 -13.03 -1.30
CA PHE A 50 -10.51 -12.83 0.10
C PHE A 50 -11.73 -12.91 1.03
N GLN A 51 -12.84 -12.28 0.64
CA GLN A 51 -14.10 -12.33 1.39
C GLN A 51 -14.64 -13.75 1.49
N ARG A 52 -14.61 -14.54 0.41
CA ARG A 52 -14.98 -15.97 0.43
C ARG A 52 -14.15 -16.78 1.43
N ARG A 53 -12.89 -16.40 1.64
CA ARG A 53 -11.97 -17.01 2.61
C ARG A 53 -12.11 -16.44 4.03
N GLY A 54 -13.12 -15.60 4.29
CA GLY A 54 -13.39 -15.02 5.60
C GLY A 54 -12.52 -13.82 5.97
N TRP A 55 -11.86 -13.18 5.00
CA TRP A 55 -11.08 -11.96 5.25
C TRP A 55 -11.96 -10.72 5.20
N ILE A 56 -11.56 -9.70 5.97
CA ILE A 56 -12.12 -8.35 5.87
C ILE A 56 -11.54 -7.70 4.61
N VAL A 57 -12.40 -7.11 3.80
CA VAL A 57 -12.01 -6.46 2.54
C VAL A 57 -12.27 -4.96 2.64
N SER A 58 -11.22 -4.17 2.50
CA SER A 58 -11.31 -2.71 2.52
C SER A 58 -10.86 -2.13 1.20
N TYR A 59 -11.72 -1.34 0.56
CA TYR A 59 -11.38 -0.57 -0.64
C TYR A 59 -11.21 0.90 -0.27
N LEU A 60 -10.01 1.43 -0.44
CA LEU A 60 -9.74 2.87 -0.36
C LEU A 60 -9.31 3.34 -1.74
N THR A 61 -10.32 3.74 -2.53
CA THR A 61 -10.14 4.32 -3.85
C THR A 61 -10.52 5.79 -3.82
N LYS A 62 -9.57 6.68 -4.09
CA LYS A 62 -9.84 8.12 -4.16
C LYS A 62 -8.96 8.78 -5.19
N ARG A 63 -9.58 9.44 -6.18
CA ARG A 63 -8.82 10.18 -7.18
C ARG A 63 -8.09 11.35 -6.53
N LEU A 64 -6.77 11.41 -6.70
CA LEU A 64 -5.98 12.56 -6.27
C LEU A 64 -6.33 13.77 -7.15
N SER A 65 -6.95 14.80 -6.56
CA SER A 65 -7.36 16.03 -7.24
C SER A 65 -7.03 17.26 -6.42
N LYS A 66 -6.52 18.32 -7.07
CA LYS A 66 -6.19 19.61 -6.43
C LYS A 66 -7.41 20.29 -5.81
N ARG A 67 -8.63 19.98 -6.26
CA ARG A 67 -9.88 20.56 -5.74
C ARG A 67 -10.37 19.88 -4.46
N ALA A 68 -9.82 18.70 -4.12
CA ALA A 68 -10.35 17.83 -3.07
C ALA A 68 -9.32 17.54 -1.96
N VAL A 69 -8.42 18.50 -1.68
CA VAL A 69 -7.31 18.34 -0.73
C VAL A 69 -7.79 17.90 0.65
N ALA A 70 -8.80 18.56 1.22
CA ALA A 70 -9.31 18.21 2.54
C ALA A 70 -9.86 16.77 2.61
N SER A 71 -10.67 16.36 1.61
CA SER A 71 -11.19 14.99 1.56
C SER A 71 -10.07 13.96 1.37
N TYR A 72 -9.02 14.33 0.63
CA TYR A 72 -7.87 13.47 0.40
C TYR A 72 -7.01 13.35 1.66
N SER A 73 -6.85 14.42 2.44
CA SER A 73 -6.17 14.34 3.74
C SER A 73 -6.88 13.37 4.69
N PHE A 74 -8.22 13.40 4.73
CA PHE A 74 -8.98 12.42 5.51
C PHE A 74 -8.82 10.98 4.96
N HIS A 75 -8.76 10.84 3.64
CA HIS A 75 -8.47 9.57 2.99
C HIS A 75 -7.11 9.00 3.42
N VAL A 76 -6.06 9.83 3.45
CA VAL A 76 -4.71 9.46 3.90
C VAL A 76 -4.73 8.99 5.36
N VAL A 77 -5.47 9.66 6.25
CA VAL A 77 -5.58 9.22 7.65
C VAL A 77 -6.26 7.85 7.75
N ARG A 78 -7.33 7.61 6.99
CA ARG A 78 -7.97 6.28 6.90
C ARG A 78 -7.02 5.23 6.35
N GLU A 79 -6.26 5.60 5.32
CA GLU A 79 -5.26 4.72 4.71
C GLU A 79 -4.19 4.28 5.71
N ILE A 80 -3.61 5.21 6.47
CA ILE A 80 -2.65 4.91 7.53
C ILE A 80 -3.25 3.96 8.57
N TYR A 81 -4.49 4.21 9.00
CA TYR A 81 -5.19 3.36 9.95
C TYR A 81 -5.35 1.92 9.43
N HIS A 82 -5.77 1.77 8.17
CA HIS A 82 -5.93 0.44 7.57
C HIS A 82 -4.57 -0.23 7.31
N LEU A 83 -3.54 0.49 6.87
CA LEU A 83 -2.18 -0.04 6.67
C LEU A 83 -1.57 -0.60 7.96
N ALA A 84 -1.81 0.06 9.10
CA ALA A 84 -1.35 -0.42 10.40
C ALA A 84 -2.00 -1.73 10.84
N ARG A 85 -3.18 -2.05 10.28
CA ARG A 85 -4.02 -3.15 10.75
C ARG A 85 -4.22 -4.27 9.75
N CYS A 86 -4.12 -4.01 8.45
CA CYS A 86 -4.30 -5.01 7.41
C CYS A 86 -3.10 -5.94 7.34
N ARG A 87 -3.28 -7.20 6.95
CA ARG A 87 -2.15 -8.12 6.72
C ARG A 87 -1.62 -8.03 5.29
N VAL A 88 -2.48 -7.70 4.34
CA VAL A 88 -2.14 -7.58 2.92
C VAL A 88 -2.59 -6.22 2.41
N CYS A 89 -1.72 -5.53 1.69
CA CYS A 89 -2.01 -4.30 0.98
C CYS A 89 -1.82 -4.53 -0.51
N VAL A 90 -2.80 -4.17 -1.33
CA VAL A 90 -2.80 -4.35 -2.78
C VAL A 90 -2.90 -2.98 -3.45
N LEU A 91 -1.94 -2.67 -4.31
CA LEU A 91 -1.82 -1.41 -5.02
C LEU A 91 -2.02 -1.61 -6.51
N ASP A 92 -2.75 -0.74 -7.21
CA ASP A 92 -2.77 -0.71 -8.68
C ASP A 92 -1.71 0.25 -9.28
N ARG A 93 -1.26 1.20 -8.47
CA ARG A 93 -0.21 2.18 -8.76
C ARG A 93 0.54 2.54 -7.49
N TYR A 94 1.64 3.26 -7.68
CA TYR A 94 2.37 3.90 -6.59
C TYR A 94 1.43 4.69 -5.65
N ASP A 95 1.58 4.47 -4.35
CA ASP A 95 0.95 5.26 -3.30
C ASP A 95 2.02 5.94 -2.41
N PRO A 96 1.96 7.28 -2.23
CA PRO A 96 2.93 8.02 -1.44
C PRO A 96 2.87 7.70 0.05
N VAL A 97 1.71 7.35 0.60
CA VAL A 97 1.57 6.96 2.01
C VAL A 97 2.35 5.67 2.23
N VAL A 98 2.12 4.66 1.39
CA VAL A 98 2.85 3.39 1.45
C VAL A 98 4.36 3.60 1.30
N GLY A 99 4.78 4.47 0.38
CA GLY A 99 6.21 4.76 0.17
C GLY A 99 6.89 5.60 1.25
N LEU A 100 6.13 6.26 2.14
CA LEU A 100 6.68 7.13 3.21
C LEU A 100 6.70 6.46 4.59
N LEU A 101 5.92 5.40 4.75
CA LEU A 101 5.87 4.59 5.97
C LEU A 101 7.06 3.62 6.02
N ASP A 102 7.55 3.37 7.23
CA ASP A 102 8.53 2.32 7.48
C ASP A 102 7.76 1.11 8.02
N PHE A 103 7.61 0.07 7.20
CA PHE A 103 6.99 -1.18 7.60
C PHE A 103 7.99 -2.12 8.27
N ASP A 104 7.50 -3.08 9.03
CA ASP A 104 8.36 -4.15 9.55
C ASP A 104 8.73 -5.07 8.38
N CYS A 105 10.02 -5.14 8.08
CA CYS A 105 10.56 -5.91 6.97
C CYS A 105 11.03 -7.28 7.44
N GLU A 106 10.91 -8.25 6.55
CA GLU A 106 11.49 -9.59 6.66
C GLU A 106 12.68 -9.69 5.73
N ALA A 107 13.73 -10.38 6.17
CA ALA A 107 14.90 -10.62 5.33
C ALA A 107 14.52 -11.54 4.16
N ALA A 108 15.11 -11.27 2.99
CA ALA A 108 15.07 -12.23 1.89
C ALA A 108 15.74 -13.53 2.34
N ASP A 109 15.03 -14.64 2.26
CA ASP A 109 15.50 -15.96 2.65
C ASP A 109 16.58 -16.48 1.70
N GLY A 110 17.64 -17.07 2.28
CA GLY A 110 18.86 -17.53 1.58
C GLY A 110 18.64 -18.48 0.40
N ALA A 111 17.51 -19.20 0.37
CA ALA A 111 17.15 -20.09 -0.73
C ALA A 111 16.82 -19.34 -2.03
N ASN A 112 16.32 -18.10 -1.95
CA ASN A 112 16.08 -17.24 -3.11
C ASN A 112 17.35 -16.47 -3.54
N ILE A 113 18.39 -16.44 -2.69
CA ILE A 113 19.66 -15.73 -2.93
C ILE A 113 20.55 -16.52 -3.91
N GLU A 114 20.55 -17.85 -3.84
CA GLU A 114 21.36 -18.70 -4.72
C GLU A 114 20.85 -18.73 -6.18
N LEU A 115 19.53 -18.56 -6.41
CA LEU A 115 18.94 -18.55 -7.76
C LEU A 115 19.22 -17.25 -8.53
N ALA A 116 19.55 -16.14 -7.85
CA ALA A 116 19.56 -14.82 -8.48
C ALA A 116 20.84 -14.51 -9.28
N GLY A 117 21.94 -15.24 -9.10
CA GLY A 117 23.22 -15.10 -9.85
C GLY A 117 23.85 -13.70 -9.89
N SER A 118 23.22 -12.72 -9.26
CA SER A 118 23.48 -11.29 -9.32
C SER A 118 23.23 -10.71 -7.93
N ALA A 119 24.01 -9.70 -7.54
CA ALA A 119 23.86 -9.04 -6.25
C ALA A 119 22.43 -8.48 -6.14
N LEU A 120 21.66 -8.98 -5.17
CA LEU A 120 20.30 -8.51 -4.93
C LEU A 120 20.31 -7.01 -4.63
N LEU A 121 19.48 -6.24 -5.36
CA LEU A 121 19.28 -4.81 -5.12
C LEU A 121 18.58 -4.54 -3.77
N HIS A 122 17.83 -5.52 -3.26
CA HIS A 122 17.08 -5.43 -2.00
C HIS A 122 17.22 -6.75 -1.22
N THR A 123 17.58 -6.64 0.06
CA THR A 123 17.80 -7.79 0.97
C THR A 123 16.65 -7.98 1.96
N GLU A 124 15.62 -7.14 1.89
CA GLU A 124 14.47 -7.16 2.79
C GLU A 124 13.20 -6.73 2.05
N PHE A 125 12.06 -7.21 2.51
CA PHE A 125 10.74 -6.90 1.97
C PHE A 125 9.74 -6.64 3.11
N PRO A 126 8.74 -5.75 2.92
CA PRO A 126 7.75 -5.49 3.96
C PRO A 126 6.92 -6.75 4.24
N GLY A 127 7.03 -7.26 5.48
CA GLY A 127 6.24 -8.40 5.95
C GLY A 127 4.92 -7.98 6.60
N GLN A 128 4.85 -6.75 7.15
CA GLN A 128 3.69 -6.27 7.88
C GLN A 128 3.32 -4.81 7.53
N PRO A 129 2.35 -4.58 6.62
CA PRO A 129 1.66 -5.57 5.78
C PRO A 129 2.52 -6.07 4.62
N VAL A 130 2.17 -7.24 4.06
CA VAL A 130 2.68 -7.67 2.75
C VAL A 130 2.10 -6.76 1.68
N VAL A 131 2.96 -6.10 0.91
CA VAL A 131 2.56 -5.15 -0.14
C VAL A 131 2.65 -5.80 -1.52
N LEU A 132 1.52 -5.88 -2.22
CA LEU A 132 1.39 -6.47 -3.55
C LEU A 132 1.06 -5.38 -4.57
N GLN A 133 1.93 -5.17 -5.56
CA GLN A 133 1.68 -4.21 -6.64
C GLN A 133 1.12 -4.91 -7.87
N LEU A 134 -0.16 -4.68 -8.15
CA LEU A 134 -0.82 -5.05 -9.40
C LEU A 134 -0.52 -4.00 -10.45
N TRP A 135 0.24 -4.36 -11.48
CA TRP A 135 0.40 -3.47 -12.62
C TRP A 135 -0.76 -3.62 -13.61
N HIS A 136 -0.99 -2.59 -14.41
CA HIS A 136 -1.87 -2.70 -15.57
C HIS A 136 -1.06 -3.27 -16.74
N ALA A 137 -1.11 -4.60 -16.93
CA ALA A 137 -0.34 -5.29 -17.98
C ALA A 137 -0.60 -4.77 -19.41
N PHE A 138 -1.79 -4.24 -19.70
CA PHE A 138 -2.13 -3.70 -21.02
C PHE A 138 -1.58 -2.30 -21.32
N GLY A 139 -0.97 -1.61 -20.35
CA GLY A 139 -0.31 -0.32 -20.58
C GLY A 139 0.94 -0.40 -21.47
N ALA A 140 1.42 -1.61 -21.77
CA ALA A 140 2.56 -1.87 -22.65
C ALA A 140 2.23 -1.63 -24.14
N PHE A 141 0.96 -1.56 -24.54
CA PHE A 141 0.55 -1.20 -25.90
C PHE A 141 0.48 0.32 -26.12
N LYS A 142 1.40 1.09 -25.54
CA LYS A 142 1.63 2.45 -26.02
C LYS A 142 2.30 2.34 -27.38
N LYS A 143 1.54 2.53 -28.45
CA LYS A 143 2.11 2.90 -29.76
C LYS A 143 2.94 4.16 -29.53
N PHE A 144 4.24 4.04 -29.76
CA PHE A 144 5.11 5.19 -30.05
C PHE A 144 4.85 5.62 -31.49
#